data_AF-A0A7J2ZCH4-F1
#
_entry.id   AF-A0A7J2ZCH4-F1
#
_cell.length_a   1.000
_cell.length_b   1.000
_cell.length_c   1.000
_cell.angle_alpha   90.00
_cell.angle_beta   90.00
_cell.angle_gamma   90.00
#
_symmetry.space_group_name_H-M   'P 1'
#
loop_
_entity.id
_entity.type
_entity.pdbx_description
1 polymer ?
#
loop_
_entity_poly.entity_id
_entity_poly.type
_entity_poly.pdbx_seq_one_letter_code
_entity_poly.pdbx_strand_id
1 'polypeptide(L)'
;MTKPVGQGGKIVWRCGKLASLRLNERKTLLALQELGGKASVEKIAEKSGLADAAVMRAALTLSTENLVSLHSQKYRVVSLTEEGKNYAKVGVPERLLTRALIKLGGQAEVEEATREAKLEAKLLPIALGWLKKKGWGMIKDQKCLLTAKAEPPLGNDERLLSLISERGSVVVEQLSRELKDAVNVLRGRKLVELEEKAYRELELTEKGWETIRRGLEIFEEVTQLTPELIMTKRWKTVKLTKFDVAAPGPSAPMGKAHPLQQIIKRAREIFLEMGFTEIRGPLVETAFWNFDALFQPQDHPAREMMDTFYLANPKLGRLPREKIVEGVAKTHEDGWVTGSKGWGYQWSREEARKLVLRTHTTAETIKYLATHKKPPIKVFSVDRVYRNEQVTYKNIAEFHQIEGIVVGKKVTLRDLMGTLKTFYTKFGLEKIEFWPCYFPYTEPSAQAMVYHPKLKRWMELCGMGMFRPEVLAPMGIKYPVLAWGGGLERLAMIELGLDDIRMLYGNNLGWLRRTPLCR
;
A
#
# COMPACT_ATOMS: atom_id res chain seq x y z
N MET A 1 22.30 -15.12 -70.54
CA MET A 1 23.63 -15.56 -70.05
C MET A 1 23.39 -16.50 -68.87
N THR A 2 23.22 -17.79 -69.15
CA THR A 2 24.25 -18.86 -69.05
C THR A 2 24.41 -19.43 -67.63
N LYS A 3 23.68 -20.54 -67.41
CA LYS A 3 23.96 -21.81 -66.70
C LYS A 3 24.70 -21.86 -65.33
N PRO A 4 24.40 -22.92 -64.54
CA PRO A 4 24.86 -23.15 -63.16
C PRO A 4 26.19 -23.90 -63.08
N VAL A 5 26.88 -23.81 -61.94
CA VAL A 5 27.99 -24.70 -61.54
C VAL A 5 27.74 -25.16 -60.11
N GLY A 6 27.73 -26.47 -59.92
CA GLY A 6 27.38 -27.11 -58.66
C GLY A 6 28.57 -27.58 -57.82
N GLN A 7 28.17 -28.38 -56.83
CA GLN A 7 28.95 -29.30 -56.00
C GLN A 7 29.75 -28.72 -54.82
N GLY A 8 29.60 -29.39 -53.67
CA GLY A 8 30.57 -29.33 -52.59
C GLY A 8 30.06 -28.92 -51.21
N GLY A 9 28.76 -29.00 -50.94
CA GLY A 9 28.24 -28.81 -49.58
C GLY A 9 28.58 -30.00 -48.68
N LYS A 10 29.83 -30.08 -48.18
CA LYS A 10 30.11 -30.82 -46.94
C LYS A 10 29.18 -30.24 -45.89
N ILE A 11 28.27 -31.06 -45.37
CA ILE A 11 27.49 -30.76 -44.18
C ILE A 11 28.51 -30.64 -43.03
N VAL A 12 29.03 -29.43 -42.84
CA VAL A 12 29.66 -29.05 -41.58
C VAL A 12 28.51 -28.96 -40.60
N TRP A 13 28.35 -29.99 -39.77
CA TRP A 13 27.51 -29.92 -38.59
C TRP A 13 27.98 -28.70 -37.79
N ARG A 14 27.24 -27.60 -37.90
CA ARG A 14 27.44 -26.40 -37.08
C ARG A 14 27.47 -26.86 -35.63
N CYS A 15 28.61 -26.65 -34.99
CA CYS A 15 28.88 -26.88 -33.58
C CYS A 15 27.77 -26.20 -32.75
N GLY A 16 26.73 -26.97 -32.42
CA GLY A 16 25.54 -26.50 -31.74
C GLY A 16 25.66 -26.68 -30.24
N LYS A 17 25.54 -25.58 -29.50
CA LYS A 17 25.08 -25.52 -28.10
C LYS A 17 25.92 -26.22 -27.01
N LEU A 18 27.21 -26.49 -27.20
CA LEU A 18 28.08 -27.02 -26.11
C LEU A 18 28.87 -25.93 -25.34
N ALA A 19 28.80 -24.67 -25.77
CA ALA A 19 29.60 -23.57 -25.23
C ALA A 19 28.99 -22.81 -24.02
N SER A 20 27.80 -23.19 -23.53
CA SER A 20 27.03 -22.39 -22.55
C SER A 20 27.20 -22.80 -21.08
N LEU A 21 27.77 -23.98 -20.78
CA LEU A 21 27.84 -24.46 -19.40
C LEU A 21 28.78 -23.61 -18.54
N ARG A 22 28.26 -23.09 -17.43
CA ARG A 22 28.96 -22.31 -16.39
C ARG A 22 29.81 -23.21 -15.50
N LEU A 23 30.69 -22.61 -14.70
CA LEU A 23 31.60 -23.31 -13.79
C LEU A 23 30.90 -24.35 -12.89
N ASN A 24 29.80 -23.95 -12.24
CA ASN A 24 29.08 -24.84 -11.32
C ASN A 24 28.39 -26.00 -12.04
N GLU A 25 27.91 -25.79 -13.27
CA GLU A 25 27.29 -26.81 -14.11
C GLU A 25 28.34 -27.85 -14.54
N ARG A 26 29.54 -27.40 -14.93
CA ARG A 26 30.67 -28.28 -15.27
C ARG A 26 31.12 -29.12 -14.06
N LYS A 27 31.31 -28.49 -12.90
CA LYS A 27 31.68 -29.18 -11.65
C LYS A 27 30.63 -30.21 -11.22
N THR A 28 29.36 -29.88 -11.39
CA THR A 28 28.25 -30.79 -11.08
C THR A 28 28.25 -32.02 -11.99
N LEU A 29 28.46 -31.85 -13.30
CA LEU A 29 28.55 -32.96 -14.26
C LEU A 29 29.76 -33.88 -14.01
N LEU A 30 30.92 -33.31 -13.70
CA LEU A 30 32.14 -34.07 -13.40
C LEU A 30 32.01 -34.86 -12.09
N ALA A 31 31.47 -34.24 -11.05
CA ALA A 31 31.18 -34.95 -9.79
C ALA A 31 30.17 -36.09 -10.01
N LEU A 32 29.16 -35.88 -10.85
CA LEU A 32 28.17 -36.90 -11.17
C LEU A 32 28.77 -38.06 -12.00
N GLN A 33 29.72 -37.77 -12.90
CA GLN A 33 30.50 -38.78 -13.63
C GLN A 33 31.29 -39.67 -12.67
N GLU A 34 32.04 -39.06 -11.75
CA GLU A 34 32.86 -39.79 -10.77
C GLU A 34 32.03 -40.64 -9.81
N LEU A 35 30.77 -40.25 -9.56
CA LEU A 35 29.81 -40.99 -8.76
C LEU A 35 29.04 -42.07 -9.55
N GLY A 36 29.45 -42.39 -10.78
CA GLY A 36 28.85 -43.46 -11.58
C GLY A 36 27.57 -43.07 -12.31
N GLY A 37 27.29 -41.77 -12.45
CA GLY A 37 26.20 -41.24 -13.28
C GLY A 37 24.85 -41.07 -12.59
N LYS A 38 24.70 -41.50 -11.33
CA LYS A 38 23.50 -41.24 -10.52
C LYS A 38 23.85 -41.04 -9.06
N ALA A 39 23.47 -39.90 -8.48
CA ALA A 39 23.78 -39.59 -7.09
C ALA A 39 22.81 -38.56 -6.47
N SER A 40 22.78 -38.52 -5.14
CA SER A 40 22.05 -37.49 -4.38
C SER A 40 22.76 -36.13 -4.48
N VAL A 41 21.99 -35.05 -4.35
CA VAL A 41 22.54 -33.69 -4.36
C VAL A 41 23.61 -33.48 -3.28
N GLU A 42 23.43 -34.06 -2.10
CA GLU A 42 24.38 -34.00 -0.98
C GLU A 42 25.73 -34.62 -1.34
N LYS A 43 25.74 -35.83 -1.92
CA LYS A 43 26.98 -36.50 -2.35
C LYS A 43 27.67 -35.75 -3.47
N ILE A 44 26.91 -35.13 -4.36
CA ILE A 44 27.44 -34.32 -5.46
C ILE A 44 28.04 -33.02 -4.92
N ALA A 45 27.42 -32.40 -3.93
CA ALA A 45 27.93 -31.20 -3.26
C ALA A 45 29.27 -31.48 -2.58
N GLU A 46 29.36 -32.55 -1.77
CA GLU A 46 30.61 -32.98 -1.13
C GLU A 46 31.71 -33.23 -2.16
N LYS A 47 31.39 -33.96 -3.24
CA LYS A 47 32.38 -34.34 -4.24
C LYS A 47 32.82 -33.17 -5.13
N SER A 48 31.91 -32.24 -5.44
CA SER A 48 32.19 -31.06 -6.27
C SER A 48 32.80 -29.88 -5.48
N GLY A 49 32.75 -29.93 -4.14
CA GLY A 49 33.12 -28.81 -3.26
C GLY A 49 32.17 -27.61 -3.39
N LEU A 50 30.95 -27.82 -3.88
CA LEU A 50 29.92 -26.79 -4.03
C LEU A 50 28.91 -26.89 -2.90
N ALA A 51 28.29 -25.77 -2.52
CA ALA A 51 27.12 -25.82 -1.64
C ALA A 51 25.91 -26.43 -2.36
N ASP A 52 25.04 -27.13 -1.63
CA ASP A 52 23.82 -27.78 -2.16
C ASP A 52 22.96 -26.85 -3.03
N ALA A 53 22.83 -25.57 -2.63
CA ALA A 53 22.09 -24.56 -3.38
C ALA A 53 22.72 -24.19 -4.73
N ALA A 54 24.05 -24.30 -4.86
CA ALA A 54 24.75 -24.11 -6.12
C ALA A 54 24.57 -25.32 -7.04
N VAL A 55 24.66 -26.55 -6.49
CA VAL A 55 24.39 -27.79 -7.23
C VAL A 55 22.95 -27.84 -7.74
N MET A 56 21.96 -27.45 -6.93
CA MET A 56 20.56 -27.40 -7.37
C MET A 56 20.30 -26.39 -8.49
N ARG A 57 20.91 -25.20 -8.43
CA ARG A 57 20.79 -24.22 -9.53
C ARG A 57 21.41 -24.74 -10.81
N ALA A 58 22.59 -25.36 -10.71
CA ALA A 58 23.24 -26.01 -11.84
C ALA A 58 22.37 -27.15 -12.40
N ALA A 59 21.80 -28.00 -11.54
CA ALA A 59 20.94 -29.11 -11.93
C ALA A 59 19.69 -28.66 -12.71
N LEU A 60 19.05 -27.56 -12.32
CA LEU A 60 17.89 -27.00 -13.04
C LEU A 60 18.27 -26.55 -14.45
N THR A 61 19.40 -25.85 -14.61
CA THR A 61 19.93 -25.44 -15.91
C THR A 61 20.27 -26.66 -16.77
N LEU A 62 21.03 -27.61 -16.20
CA LEU A 62 21.44 -28.85 -16.86
C LEU A 62 20.24 -29.72 -17.30
N SER A 63 19.18 -29.75 -16.49
CA SER A 63 17.94 -30.46 -16.81
C SER A 63 17.18 -29.79 -17.95
N THR A 64 17.13 -28.46 -17.97
CA THR A 64 16.56 -27.69 -19.10
C THR A 64 17.30 -27.95 -20.41
N GLU A 65 18.62 -28.16 -20.35
CA GLU A 65 19.44 -28.53 -21.51
C GLU A 65 19.41 -30.04 -21.85
N ASN A 66 18.65 -30.84 -21.09
CA ASN A 66 18.49 -32.29 -21.20
C ASN A 66 19.80 -33.09 -20.98
N LEU A 67 20.69 -32.60 -20.11
CA LEU A 67 21.96 -33.24 -19.75
C LEU A 67 21.85 -34.11 -18.49
N VAL A 68 20.90 -33.80 -17.62
CA VAL A 68 20.67 -34.49 -16.35
C VAL A 68 19.16 -34.62 -16.14
N SER A 69 18.68 -35.77 -15.67
CA SER A 69 17.33 -35.95 -15.15
C SER A 69 17.33 -35.72 -13.63
N LEU A 70 16.39 -34.88 -13.17
CA LEU A 70 16.19 -34.61 -11.75
C LEU A 70 15.01 -35.45 -11.25
N HIS A 71 15.30 -36.41 -10.38
CA HIS A 71 14.28 -37.21 -9.70
C HIS A 71 14.07 -36.64 -8.31
N SER A 72 12.86 -36.19 -8.01
CA SER A 72 12.51 -35.71 -6.66
C SER A 72 11.46 -36.60 -6.04
N GLN A 73 11.75 -37.12 -4.86
CA GLN A 73 10.78 -37.82 -4.03
C GLN A 73 10.55 -37.03 -2.75
N LYS A 74 9.28 -36.67 -2.51
CA LYS A 74 8.88 -36.05 -1.25
C LYS A 74 8.55 -37.13 -0.24
N TYR A 75 9.07 -36.98 0.96
CA TYR A 75 8.74 -37.83 2.10
C TYR A 75 8.47 -36.95 3.32
N ARG A 76 7.66 -37.44 4.24
CA ARG A 76 7.29 -36.69 5.43
C ARG A 76 8.08 -37.24 6.60
N VAL A 77 8.73 -36.34 7.33
CA VAL A 77 9.41 -36.67 8.57
C VAL A 77 8.55 -36.16 9.71
N VAL A 78 8.28 -37.03 10.69
CA VAL A 78 7.60 -36.66 11.92
C VAL A 78 8.62 -36.59 13.06
N SER A 79 8.57 -35.51 13.84
CA SER A 79 9.43 -35.27 15.01
C SER A 79 8.59 -34.80 16.21
N LEU A 80 9.12 -34.95 17.43
CA LEU A 80 8.41 -34.55 18.66
C LEU A 80 8.53 -33.05 18.92
N THR A 81 7.43 -32.42 19.31
CA THR A 81 7.44 -31.09 19.94
C THR A 81 7.98 -31.16 21.36
N GLU A 82 8.28 -30.03 22.00
CA GLU A 82 8.72 -30.02 23.40
C GLU A 82 7.71 -30.69 24.35
N GLU A 83 6.41 -30.47 24.12
CA GLU A 83 5.34 -31.15 24.87
C GLU A 83 5.29 -32.67 24.55
N GLY A 84 5.48 -33.04 23.29
CA GLY A 84 5.58 -34.44 22.87
C GLY A 84 6.77 -35.19 23.49
N LYS A 85 7.93 -34.54 23.61
CA LYS A 85 9.12 -35.07 24.29
C LYS A 85 8.84 -35.30 25.78
N ASN A 86 8.11 -34.39 26.42
CA ASN A 86 7.74 -34.54 27.82
C ASN A 86 6.81 -35.74 28.03
N TYR A 87 5.76 -35.88 27.19
CA TYR A 87 4.85 -37.03 27.28
C TYR A 87 5.47 -38.36 26.86
N ALA A 88 6.48 -38.38 25.99
CA ALA A 88 7.23 -39.59 25.69
C ALA A 88 8.01 -40.10 26.92
N LYS A 89 8.44 -39.21 27.84
CA LYS A 89 9.17 -39.56 29.07
C LYS A 89 8.25 -39.85 30.25
N VAL A 90 7.26 -38.98 30.49
CA VAL A 90 6.39 -39.01 31.68
C VAL A 90 5.13 -39.86 31.44
N GLY A 91 4.75 -40.04 30.18
CA GLY A 91 3.48 -40.66 29.76
C GLY A 91 2.40 -39.63 29.46
N VAL A 92 1.41 -40.02 28.65
CA VAL A 92 0.30 -39.13 28.27
C VAL A 92 -0.64 -38.87 29.47
N PRO A 93 -1.27 -37.68 29.57
CA PRO A 93 -2.12 -37.31 30.70
C PRO A 93 -3.24 -38.33 31.02
N GLU A 94 -3.89 -38.89 30.01
CA GLU A 94 -4.96 -39.88 30.19
C GLU A 94 -4.45 -41.20 30.80
N ARG A 95 -3.18 -41.56 30.57
CA ARG A 95 -2.52 -42.74 31.13
C ARG A 95 -2.21 -42.52 32.61
N LEU A 96 -1.68 -41.36 32.96
CA LEU A 96 -1.38 -40.97 34.34
C LEU A 96 -2.64 -40.98 35.20
N LEU A 97 -3.73 -40.41 34.67
CA LEU A 97 -5.03 -40.40 35.34
C LEU A 97 -5.59 -41.82 35.52
N THR A 98 -5.48 -42.68 34.51
CA THR A 98 -5.93 -44.08 34.60
C THR A 98 -5.14 -44.87 35.64
N ARG A 99 -3.80 -44.70 35.71
CA ARG A 99 -2.95 -45.34 36.73
C ARG A 99 -3.28 -44.88 38.14
N ALA A 100 -3.52 -43.58 38.33
CA ALA A 100 -3.95 -43.02 39.60
C ALA A 100 -5.30 -43.59 40.06
N LEU A 101 -6.27 -43.69 39.15
CA LEU A 101 -7.58 -44.29 39.44
C LEU A 101 -7.49 -45.75 39.86
N ILE A 102 -6.60 -46.54 39.24
CA ILE A 102 -6.40 -47.95 39.60
C ILE A 102 -5.78 -48.06 41.00
N LYS A 103 -4.80 -47.22 41.34
CA LYS A 103 -4.22 -47.18 42.69
C LYS A 103 -5.25 -46.85 43.77
N LEU A 104 -6.25 -46.03 43.44
CA LEU A 104 -7.34 -45.63 44.33
C LEU A 104 -8.50 -46.63 44.35
N GLY A 105 -8.33 -47.84 43.81
CA GLY A 105 -9.36 -48.89 43.85
C GLY A 105 -10.37 -48.87 42.69
N GLY A 106 -10.04 -48.17 41.60
CA GLY A 106 -10.80 -48.16 40.35
C GLY A 106 -11.93 -47.13 40.28
N GLN A 107 -12.24 -46.44 41.38
CA GLN A 107 -13.18 -45.31 41.42
C GLN A 107 -12.68 -44.22 42.37
N ALA A 108 -12.62 -42.97 41.92
CA ALA A 108 -12.27 -41.81 42.76
C ALA A 108 -12.90 -40.51 42.23
N GLU A 109 -12.99 -39.49 43.08
CA GLU A 109 -13.39 -38.14 42.64
C GLU A 109 -12.33 -37.52 41.71
N VAL A 110 -12.77 -36.66 40.78
CA VAL A 110 -11.86 -36.00 39.81
C VAL A 110 -10.70 -35.29 40.49
N GLU A 111 -10.94 -34.61 41.61
CA GLU A 111 -9.90 -33.87 42.35
C GLU A 111 -8.86 -34.80 42.98
N GLU A 112 -9.32 -35.90 43.59
CA GLU A 112 -8.47 -36.89 44.24
C GLU A 112 -7.60 -37.64 43.21
N ALA A 113 -8.20 -38.04 42.08
CA ALA A 113 -7.48 -38.69 40.98
C ALA A 113 -6.44 -37.76 40.32
N THR A 114 -6.73 -36.46 40.23
CA THR A 114 -5.80 -35.46 39.67
C THR A 114 -4.60 -35.25 40.59
N ARG A 115 -4.83 -35.22 41.91
CA ARG A 115 -3.77 -35.08 42.93
C ARG A 115 -2.83 -36.28 42.93
N GLU A 116 -3.37 -37.50 42.89
CA GLU A 116 -2.58 -38.74 42.84
C GLU A 116 -1.83 -38.88 41.50
N ALA A 117 -2.42 -38.42 40.38
CA ALA A 117 -1.78 -38.42 39.07
C ALA A 117 -0.71 -37.32 38.90
N LYS A 118 -0.57 -36.40 39.87
CA LYS A 118 0.32 -35.23 39.82
C LYS A 118 0.13 -34.40 38.54
N LEU A 119 -1.11 -34.29 38.07
CA LEU A 119 -1.47 -33.59 36.85
C LEU A 119 -1.68 -32.09 37.13
N GLU A 120 -1.11 -31.23 36.29
CA GLU A 120 -1.42 -29.80 36.33
C GLU A 120 -2.89 -29.55 35.96
N ALA A 121 -3.54 -28.61 36.64
CA ALA A 121 -4.97 -28.30 36.45
C ALA A 121 -5.34 -27.95 35.00
N LYS A 122 -4.39 -27.42 34.22
CA LYS A 122 -4.57 -27.07 32.79
C LYS A 122 -4.71 -28.28 31.88
N LEU A 123 -4.16 -29.44 32.27
CA LEU A 123 -4.16 -30.67 31.48
C LEU A 123 -5.38 -31.56 31.76
N LEU A 124 -6.16 -31.25 32.79
CA LEU A 124 -7.32 -32.03 33.22
C LEU A 124 -8.42 -32.14 32.14
N PRO A 125 -8.85 -31.06 31.45
CA PRO A 125 -9.85 -31.18 30.39
C PRO A 125 -9.38 -32.06 29.22
N ILE A 126 -8.08 -32.01 28.90
CA ILE A 126 -7.45 -32.80 27.84
C ILE A 126 -7.44 -34.28 28.24
N ALA A 127 -7.00 -34.58 29.47
CA ALA A 127 -6.98 -35.94 30.01
C ALA A 127 -8.38 -36.56 30.03
N LEU A 128 -9.40 -35.84 30.51
CA LEU A 128 -10.79 -36.30 30.55
C LEU A 128 -11.39 -36.55 29.16
N GLY A 129 -11.12 -35.66 28.20
CA GLY A 129 -11.57 -35.81 26.82
C GLY A 129 -11.02 -37.07 26.14
N TRP A 130 -9.72 -37.35 26.33
CA TRP A 130 -9.07 -38.53 25.75
C TRP A 130 -9.40 -39.81 26.51
N LEU A 131 -9.55 -39.75 27.84
CA LEU A 131 -9.98 -40.88 28.67
C LEU A 131 -11.37 -41.39 28.26
N LYS A 132 -12.32 -40.48 27.95
CA LYS A 132 -13.62 -40.82 27.37
C LYS A 132 -13.50 -41.36 25.93
N LYS A 133 -12.72 -40.70 25.07
CA LYS A 133 -12.59 -41.07 23.65
C LYS A 133 -11.91 -42.43 23.43
N LYS A 134 -10.98 -42.81 24.31
CA LYS A 134 -10.31 -44.13 24.30
C LYS A 134 -11.07 -45.20 25.09
N GLY A 135 -12.15 -44.83 25.78
CA GLY A 135 -12.94 -45.75 26.62
C GLY A 135 -12.20 -46.24 27.87
N TRP A 136 -11.16 -45.53 28.32
CA TRP A 136 -10.33 -45.92 29.48
C TRP A 136 -11.01 -45.63 30.82
N GLY A 137 -12.04 -44.77 30.82
CA GLY A 137 -12.90 -44.57 31.96
C GLY A 137 -14.17 -43.77 31.64
N MET A 138 -15.07 -43.67 32.61
CA MET A 138 -16.35 -42.97 32.50
C MET A 138 -16.55 -42.02 33.68
N ILE A 139 -17.29 -40.93 33.44
CA ILE A 139 -17.76 -40.03 34.49
C ILE A 139 -19.18 -40.46 34.88
N LYS A 140 -19.41 -40.80 36.15
CA LYS A 140 -20.75 -41.09 36.69
C LYS A 140 -21.23 -39.92 37.56
N ASP A 141 -22.47 -39.48 37.30
CA ASP A 141 -23.28 -38.52 38.08
C ASP A 141 -22.76 -37.08 38.26
N GLN A 142 -23.66 -36.21 38.75
CA GLN A 142 -23.44 -34.78 39.07
C GLN A 142 -22.31 -34.52 40.10
N LYS A 143 -21.72 -35.57 40.69
CA LYS A 143 -20.62 -35.51 41.66
C LYS A 143 -19.22 -35.75 41.08
N CYS A 144 -19.06 -35.82 39.76
CA CYS A 144 -17.74 -35.94 39.12
C CYS A 144 -16.91 -37.15 39.60
N LEU A 145 -17.51 -38.35 39.61
CA LEU A 145 -16.79 -39.61 39.93
C LEU A 145 -16.21 -40.24 38.66
N LEU A 146 -14.91 -40.54 38.67
CA LEU A 146 -14.19 -41.23 37.58
C LEU A 146 -14.04 -42.71 37.88
N THR A 147 -14.35 -43.57 36.91
CA THR A 147 -14.17 -45.03 37.04
C THR A 147 -13.27 -45.58 35.94
N ALA A 148 -12.27 -46.38 36.28
CA ALA A 148 -11.42 -47.12 35.34
C ALA A 148 -11.45 -48.62 35.68
N LYS A 149 -11.66 -49.47 34.67
CA LYS A 149 -11.83 -50.93 34.89
C LYS A 149 -10.50 -51.69 35.01
N ALA A 150 -9.49 -51.30 34.23
CA ALA A 150 -8.17 -51.93 34.19
C ALA A 150 -7.16 -51.00 33.50
N GLU A 151 -5.86 -51.27 33.66
CA GLU A 151 -4.83 -50.52 32.92
C GLU A 151 -4.88 -50.94 31.44
N PRO A 152 -5.10 -50.00 30.50
CA PRO A 152 -5.24 -50.34 29.09
C PRO A 152 -3.89 -50.78 28.51
N PRO A 153 -3.85 -51.55 27.40
CA PRO A 153 -2.60 -51.82 26.69
C PRO A 153 -1.98 -50.52 26.12
N LEU A 154 -0.69 -50.55 25.80
CA LEU A 154 0.03 -49.44 25.16
C LEU A 154 -0.65 -49.06 23.83
N GLY A 155 -1.11 -47.81 23.73
CA GLY A 155 -1.76 -47.30 22.52
C GLY A 155 -0.77 -47.09 21.37
N ASN A 156 -1.27 -47.09 20.14
CA ASN A 156 -0.44 -46.83 18.95
C ASN A 156 0.16 -45.42 18.94
N ASP A 157 -0.50 -44.46 19.59
CA ASP A 157 0.00 -43.11 19.79
C ASP A 157 1.17 -43.06 20.79
N GLU A 158 1.08 -43.80 21.90
CA GLU A 158 2.19 -43.93 22.86
C GLU A 158 3.38 -44.69 22.26
N ARG A 159 3.13 -45.76 21.50
CA ARG A 159 4.18 -46.49 20.76
C ARG A 159 4.91 -45.61 19.76
N LEU A 160 4.18 -44.75 19.06
CA LEU A 160 4.77 -43.80 18.12
C LEU A 160 5.58 -42.71 18.85
N LEU A 161 5.12 -42.21 20.00
CA LEU A 161 5.89 -41.25 20.82
C LEU A 161 7.23 -41.85 21.27
N SER A 162 7.24 -43.10 21.76
CA SER A 162 8.47 -43.80 22.14
C SER A 162 9.41 -44.01 20.96
N LEU A 163 8.88 -44.46 19.81
CA LEU A 163 9.67 -44.69 18.59
C LEU A 163 10.35 -43.41 18.07
N ILE A 164 9.64 -42.27 18.08
CA ILE A 164 10.21 -40.98 17.69
C ILE A 164 11.20 -40.48 18.75
N SER A 165 10.94 -40.70 20.04
CA SER A 165 11.86 -40.30 21.11
C SER A 165 13.21 -41.03 21.05
N GLU A 166 13.23 -42.30 20.60
CA GLU A 166 14.47 -43.07 20.45
C GLU A 166 15.25 -42.68 19.18
N ARG A 167 14.54 -42.47 18.06
CA ARG A 167 15.16 -42.22 16.74
C ARG A 167 15.31 -40.72 16.41
N GLY A 168 14.78 -39.84 17.24
CA GLY A 168 14.68 -38.39 17.03
C GLY A 168 13.61 -38.01 16.00
N SER A 169 13.62 -38.64 14.83
CA SER A 169 12.63 -38.44 13.78
C SER A 169 12.41 -39.71 12.97
N VAL A 170 11.22 -39.88 12.40
CA VAL A 170 10.87 -41.05 11.58
C VAL A 170 10.16 -40.65 10.29
N VAL A 171 10.41 -41.43 9.24
CA VAL A 171 9.77 -41.24 7.93
C VAL A 171 8.38 -41.86 7.95
N VAL A 172 7.35 -41.04 7.72
CA VAL A 172 5.95 -41.44 7.81
C VAL A 172 5.63 -42.57 6.81
N GLU A 173 6.22 -42.53 5.62
CA GLU A 173 5.98 -43.51 4.57
C GLU A 173 6.41 -44.93 4.96
N GLN A 174 7.42 -45.06 5.84
CA GLN A 174 7.96 -46.33 6.35
C GLN A 174 7.19 -46.90 7.54
N LEU A 175 6.23 -46.15 8.10
CA LEU A 175 5.40 -46.61 9.22
C LEU A 175 4.34 -47.62 8.77
N SER A 176 3.98 -48.54 9.67
CA SER A 176 2.81 -49.42 9.50
C SER A 176 1.52 -48.59 9.40
N ARG A 177 0.45 -49.16 8.81
CA ARG A 177 -0.82 -48.46 8.59
C ARG A 177 -1.41 -47.90 9.90
N GLU A 178 -1.30 -48.66 10.98
CA GLU A 178 -1.75 -48.31 12.33
C GLU A 178 -0.96 -47.14 12.95
N LEU A 179 0.35 -47.05 12.69
CA LEU A 179 1.19 -45.96 13.18
C LEU A 179 1.02 -44.68 12.34
N LYS A 180 0.65 -44.80 11.05
CA LYS A 180 0.29 -43.65 10.21
C LYS A 180 -0.95 -42.94 10.73
N ASP A 181 -1.95 -43.68 11.21
CA ASP A 181 -3.14 -43.09 11.82
C ASP A 181 -2.80 -42.39 13.15
N ALA A 182 -1.85 -42.94 13.91
CA ALA A 182 -1.35 -42.33 15.14
C ALA A 182 -0.64 -40.99 14.89
N VAL A 183 0.05 -40.81 13.75
CA VAL A 183 0.66 -39.51 13.36
C VAL A 183 -0.42 -38.41 13.29
N ASN A 184 -1.57 -38.70 12.68
CA ASN A 184 -2.65 -37.72 12.54
C ASN A 184 -3.27 -37.36 13.89
N VAL A 185 -3.43 -38.35 14.77
CA VAL A 185 -3.94 -38.18 16.13
C VAL A 185 -2.99 -37.30 16.97
N LEU A 186 -1.70 -37.60 16.96
CA LEU A 186 -0.68 -36.84 17.70
C LEU A 186 -0.51 -35.42 17.15
N ARG A 187 -0.62 -35.24 15.82
CA ARG A 187 -0.59 -33.92 15.18
C ARG A 187 -1.77 -33.06 15.62
N GLY A 188 -2.97 -33.64 15.67
CA GLY A 188 -4.17 -32.95 16.17
C GLY A 188 -4.01 -32.50 17.64
N ARG A 189 -3.19 -33.21 18.41
CA ARG A 189 -2.82 -32.87 19.80
C ARG A 189 -1.62 -31.91 19.92
N LYS A 190 -1.02 -31.47 18.79
CA LYS A 190 0.21 -30.65 18.76
C LYS A 190 1.43 -31.28 19.45
N LEU A 191 1.47 -32.62 19.52
CA LEU A 191 2.58 -33.37 20.13
C LEU A 191 3.68 -33.75 19.14
N VAL A 192 3.38 -33.67 17.85
CA VAL A 192 4.32 -33.95 16.77
C VAL A 192 4.24 -32.89 15.69
N GLU A 193 5.38 -32.60 15.09
CA GLU A 193 5.53 -31.74 13.93
C GLU A 193 5.84 -32.58 12.70
N LEU A 194 5.20 -32.23 11.58
CA LEU A 194 5.44 -32.85 10.28
C LEU A 194 6.21 -31.87 9.41
N GLU A 195 7.38 -32.31 8.96
CA GLU A 195 8.21 -31.59 8.02
C GLU A 195 8.23 -32.35 6.68
N GLU A 196 7.90 -31.66 5.59
CA GLU A 196 8.06 -32.23 4.25
C GLU A 196 9.53 -32.08 3.82
N LYS A 197 10.23 -33.21 3.66
CA LYS A 197 11.57 -33.24 3.11
C LYS A 197 11.53 -33.78 1.69
N ALA A 198 12.42 -33.26 0.84
CA ALA A 198 12.57 -33.71 -0.53
C ALA A 198 13.94 -34.31 -0.73
N TYR A 199 14.00 -35.61 -1.02
CA TYR A 199 15.22 -36.25 -1.50
C TYR A 199 15.29 -36.05 -3.00
N ARG A 200 16.44 -35.55 -3.47
CA ARG A 200 16.66 -35.21 -4.87
C ARG A 200 17.88 -35.96 -5.38
N GLU A 201 17.69 -36.70 -6.45
CA GLU A 201 18.76 -37.39 -7.17
C GLU A 201 18.90 -36.82 -8.57
N LEU A 202 20.15 -36.77 -9.01
CA LEU A 202 20.52 -36.40 -10.35
C LEU A 202 21.01 -37.65 -11.07
N GLU A 203 20.60 -37.82 -12.32
CA GLU A 203 21.02 -38.92 -13.18
C GLU A 203 21.46 -38.38 -14.55
N LEU A 204 22.63 -38.79 -15.03
CA LEU A 204 23.15 -38.37 -16.33
C LEU A 204 22.30 -38.98 -17.45
N THR A 205 21.85 -38.15 -18.38
CA THR A 205 21.25 -38.63 -19.63
C THR A 205 22.34 -39.09 -20.59
N GLU A 206 21.99 -39.84 -21.65
CA GLU A 206 22.93 -40.21 -22.71
C GLU A 206 23.66 -38.99 -23.30
N LYS A 207 22.92 -37.89 -23.47
CA LYS A 207 23.46 -36.60 -23.93
C LYS A 207 24.43 -35.98 -22.91
N GLY A 208 24.17 -36.14 -21.61
CA GLY A 208 25.09 -35.76 -20.53
C GLY A 208 26.42 -36.53 -20.64
N TRP A 209 26.35 -37.84 -20.82
CA TRP A 209 27.53 -38.71 -21.02
C TRP A 209 28.32 -38.37 -22.28
N GLU A 210 27.67 -38.05 -23.39
CA GLU A 210 28.34 -37.58 -24.60
C GLU A 210 29.02 -36.24 -24.40
N THR A 211 28.38 -35.32 -23.67
CA THR A 211 28.90 -33.99 -23.39
C THR A 211 30.17 -34.06 -22.57
N ILE A 212 30.21 -34.94 -21.57
CA ILE A 212 31.41 -35.20 -20.76
C ILE A 212 32.52 -35.83 -21.61
N ARG A 213 32.20 -36.82 -22.46
CA ARG A 213 33.16 -37.49 -23.35
C ARG A 213 33.80 -36.57 -24.38
N ARG A 214 33.13 -35.50 -24.80
CA ARG A 214 33.67 -34.47 -25.70
C ARG A 214 34.69 -33.54 -25.04
N GLY A 215 34.88 -33.64 -23.72
CA GLY A 215 35.82 -32.84 -22.94
C GLY A 215 35.17 -31.60 -22.34
N LEU A 216 35.16 -31.53 -21.01
CA LEU A 216 34.73 -30.35 -20.24
C LEU A 216 35.96 -29.65 -19.67
N GLU A 217 36.47 -28.64 -20.36
CA GLU A 217 37.54 -27.79 -19.79
C GLU A 217 36.95 -26.89 -18.70
N ILE A 218 37.64 -26.68 -17.59
CA ILE A 218 37.18 -25.76 -16.55
C ILE A 218 37.86 -24.41 -16.78
N PHE A 219 37.06 -23.38 -17.05
CA PHE A 219 37.54 -22.00 -17.13
C PHE A 219 36.98 -21.18 -15.98
N GLU A 220 37.80 -20.29 -15.44
CA GLU A 220 37.36 -19.30 -14.46
C GLU A 220 36.48 -18.26 -15.17
N GLU A 221 35.19 -18.22 -14.81
CA GLU A 221 34.25 -17.21 -15.28
C GLU A 221 34.13 -16.09 -14.26
N VAL A 222 34.32 -14.84 -14.73
CA VAL A 222 34.24 -13.65 -13.89
C VAL A 222 33.06 -12.79 -14.33
N THR A 223 32.26 -12.33 -13.36
CA THR A 223 31.07 -11.51 -13.61
C THR A 223 31.39 -10.04 -13.82
N GLN A 224 32.28 -9.49 -12.99
CA GLN A 224 32.66 -8.09 -13.04
C GLN A 224 34.18 -7.94 -13.12
N LEU A 225 34.63 -7.06 -14.00
CA LEU A 225 36.04 -6.71 -14.11
C LEU A 225 36.47 -5.97 -12.83
N THR A 226 37.34 -6.57 -12.04
CA THR A 226 37.88 -5.95 -10.81
C THR A 226 39.19 -5.21 -11.08
N PRO A 227 39.55 -4.21 -10.27
CA PRO A 227 40.84 -3.52 -10.38
C PRO A 227 42.04 -4.47 -10.38
N GLU A 228 42.01 -5.52 -9.56
CA GLU A 228 43.07 -6.54 -9.46
C GLU A 228 43.25 -7.33 -10.75
N LEU A 229 42.14 -7.73 -11.40
CA LEU A 229 42.19 -8.43 -12.68
C LEU A 229 42.79 -7.55 -13.78
N ILE A 230 42.52 -6.24 -13.74
CA ILE A 230 43.10 -5.25 -14.64
C ILE A 230 44.61 -5.13 -14.42
N MET A 231 45.04 -4.93 -13.18
CA MET A 231 46.46 -4.77 -12.81
C MET A 231 47.29 -6.01 -13.17
N THR A 232 46.76 -7.20 -12.90
CA THR A 232 47.44 -8.48 -13.16
C THR A 232 47.34 -8.95 -14.62
N LYS A 233 46.59 -8.24 -15.48
CA LYS A 233 46.26 -8.64 -16.86
C LYS A 233 45.54 -10.00 -16.99
N ARG A 234 45.11 -10.62 -15.89
CA ARG A 234 44.35 -11.90 -15.87
C ARG A 234 42.98 -11.78 -16.55
N TRP A 235 42.45 -10.57 -16.72
CA TRP A 235 41.24 -10.33 -17.50
C TRP A 235 41.32 -10.82 -18.95
N LYS A 236 42.53 -10.99 -19.52
CA LYS A 236 42.75 -11.53 -20.86
C LYS A 236 42.59 -13.05 -20.94
N THR A 237 42.75 -13.75 -19.81
CA THR A 237 42.74 -15.22 -19.73
C THR A 237 41.44 -15.75 -19.14
N VAL A 238 40.76 -14.98 -18.29
CA VAL A 238 39.45 -15.35 -17.72
C VAL A 238 38.31 -15.05 -18.70
N LYS A 239 37.23 -15.82 -18.62
CA LYS A 239 36.06 -15.61 -19.46
C LYS A 239 35.06 -14.70 -18.76
N LEU A 240 34.80 -13.52 -19.34
CA LEU A 240 33.79 -12.60 -18.79
C LEU A 240 32.38 -13.09 -19.11
N THR A 241 31.50 -13.10 -18.11
CA THR A 241 30.09 -13.42 -18.35
C THR A 241 29.42 -12.35 -19.19
N LYS A 242 28.55 -12.76 -20.12
CA LYS A 242 27.81 -11.80 -20.96
C LYS A 242 26.83 -11.00 -20.10
N PHE A 243 26.85 -9.68 -20.26
CA PHE A 243 25.89 -8.77 -19.66
C PHE A 243 24.57 -8.81 -20.44
N ASP A 244 23.46 -8.99 -19.72
CA ASP A 244 22.13 -8.92 -20.32
C ASP A 244 21.70 -7.45 -20.48
N VAL A 245 21.78 -6.94 -21.70
CA VAL A 245 21.41 -5.56 -22.05
C VAL A 245 19.90 -5.31 -21.97
N ALA A 246 19.07 -6.37 -21.93
CA ALA A 246 17.62 -6.25 -21.79
C ALA A 246 17.17 -6.22 -20.32
N ALA A 247 18.05 -6.56 -19.38
CA ALA A 247 17.73 -6.56 -17.97
C ALA A 247 17.50 -5.12 -17.46
N PRO A 248 16.47 -4.88 -16.63
CA PRO A 248 16.27 -3.57 -16.03
C PRO A 248 17.49 -3.19 -15.18
N GLY A 249 18.02 -2.00 -15.44
CA GLY A 249 19.13 -1.45 -14.67
C GLY A 249 18.74 -1.15 -13.21
N PRO A 250 19.73 -0.97 -12.32
CA PRO A 250 19.48 -0.61 -10.94
C PRO A 250 18.73 0.74 -10.87
N SER A 251 17.64 0.78 -10.11
CA SER A 251 16.87 2.00 -9.88
C SER A 251 17.43 2.74 -8.66
N ALA A 252 17.96 3.95 -8.87
CA ALA A 252 18.35 4.85 -7.79
C ALA A 252 17.19 5.81 -7.47
N PRO A 253 16.65 5.82 -6.23
CA PRO A 253 15.59 6.75 -5.86
C PRO A 253 16.17 8.17 -5.76
N MET A 254 15.80 9.06 -6.67
CA MET A 254 16.11 10.48 -6.60
C MET A 254 15.11 11.23 -5.71
N GLY A 255 15.54 12.36 -5.14
CA GLY A 255 14.63 13.30 -4.48
C GLY A 255 13.61 13.85 -5.47
N LYS A 256 12.33 13.87 -5.09
CA LYS A 256 11.22 14.35 -5.91
C LYS A 256 10.34 15.31 -5.10
N ALA A 257 9.86 16.37 -5.75
CA ALA A 257 8.81 17.21 -5.20
C ALA A 257 7.47 16.48 -5.19
N HIS A 258 6.62 16.75 -4.21
CA HIS A 258 5.28 16.18 -4.14
C HIS A 258 4.46 16.53 -5.41
N PRO A 259 3.74 15.58 -6.04
CA PRO A 259 3.00 15.85 -7.27
C PRO A 259 2.00 17.01 -7.14
N LEU A 260 1.27 17.08 -6.02
CA LEU A 260 0.37 18.20 -5.74
C LEU A 260 1.09 19.56 -5.71
N GLN A 261 2.32 19.62 -5.18
CA GLN A 261 3.10 20.87 -5.14
C GLN A 261 3.54 21.30 -6.54
N GLN A 262 3.83 20.35 -7.43
CA GLN A 262 4.14 20.65 -8.84
C GLN A 262 2.91 21.23 -9.54
N ILE A 263 1.72 20.68 -9.27
CA ILE A 263 0.45 21.15 -9.82
C ILE A 263 0.08 22.54 -9.27
N ILE A 264 0.26 22.78 -7.96
CA ILE A 264 0.16 24.10 -7.34
C ILE A 264 1.06 25.10 -8.05
N LYS A 265 2.32 24.73 -8.28
CA LYS A 265 3.30 25.59 -8.94
C LYS A 265 2.87 25.93 -10.37
N ARG A 266 2.45 24.93 -11.15
CA ARG A 266 1.97 25.12 -12.53
C ARG A 266 0.74 26.02 -12.58
N ALA A 267 -0.22 25.83 -11.67
CA ALA A 267 -1.40 26.69 -11.59
C ALA A 267 -1.02 28.16 -11.28
N ARG A 268 -0.07 28.37 -10.36
CA ARG A 268 0.48 29.71 -10.06
C ARG A 268 1.17 30.33 -11.27
N GLU A 269 2.03 29.58 -11.95
CA GLU A 269 2.72 30.03 -13.17
C GLU A 269 1.72 30.48 -14.25
N ILE A 270 0.65 29.71 -14.49
CA ILE A 270 -0.39 30.08 -15.46
C ILE A 270 -1.08 31.40 -15.10
N PHE A 271 -1.46 31.60 -13.82
CA PHE A 271 -2.09 32.86 -13.41
C PHE A 271 -1.13 34.05 -13.52
N LEU A 272 0.15 33.87 -13.19
CA LEU A 272 1.18 34.89 -13.37
C LEU A 272 1.35 35.27 -14.85
N GLU A 273 1.39 34.29 -15.76
CA GLU A 273 1.43 34.52 -17.21
C GLU A 273 0.18 35.28 -17.72
N MET A 274 -0.97 35.06 -17.10
CA MET A 274 -2.22 35.76 -17.41
C MET A 274 -2.29 37.18 -16.83
N GLY A 275 -1.22 37.63 -16.15
CA GLY A 275 -1.09 38.95 -15.57
C GLY A 275 -1.79 39.13 -14.23
N PHE A 276 -2.01 38.05 -13.49
CA PHE A 276 -2.49 38.12 -12.10
C PHE A 276 -1.33 38.32 -11.13
N THR A 277 -1.60 39.04 -10.05
CA THR A 277 -0.68 39.17 -8.91
C THR A 277 -1.13 38.25 -7.77
N GLU A 278 -0.20 37.49 -7.20
CA GLU A 278 -0.53 36.61 -6.08
C GLU A 278 -0.70 37.41 -4.77
N ILE A 279 -1.74 37.09 -4.02
CA ILE A 279 -1.99 37.58 -2.67
C ILE A 279 -2.06 36.40 -1.68
N ARG A 280 -1.81 36.68 -0.39
CA ARG A 280 -1.81 35.67 0.67
C ARG A 280 -2.38 36.23 1.96
N GLY A 281 -3.19 35.42 2.62
CA GLY A 281 -3.83 35.73 3.89
C GLY A 281 -3.44 34.78 5.02
N PRO A 282 -3.85 35.08 6.27
CA PRO A 282 -3.68 34.18 7.41
C PRO A 282 -4.56 32.92 7.27
N LEU A 283 -4.23 31.86 8.02
CA LEU A 283 -5.06 30.64 8.12
C LEU A 283 -6.31 30.84 8.98
N VAL A 284 -6.18 31.70 9.99
CA VAL A 284 -7.24 32.05 10.92
C VAL A 284 -7.85 33.37 10.48
N GLU A 285 -9.16 33.39 10.30
CA GLU A 285 -9.91 34.59 9.96
C GLU A 285 -11.04 34.82 10.96
N THR A 286 -11.49 36.07 11.06
CA THR A 286 -12.75 36.38 11.76
C THR A 286 -13.93 35.91 10.90
N ALA A 287 -15.01 35.45 11.54
CA ALA A 287 -16.29 35.15 10.88
C ALA A 287 -16.82 36.33 10.06
N PHE A 288 -16.45 37.56 10.45
CA PHE A 288 -16.63 38.78 9.65
C PHE A 288 -16.06 38.65 8.23
N TRP A 289 -14.74 38.48 8.09
CA TRP A 289 -14.09 38.38 6.78
C TRP A 289 -14.43 37.09 6.04
N ASN A 290 -14.58 35.99 6.78
CA ASN A 290 -14.87 34.70 6.18
C ASN A 290 -16.32 34.57 5.68
N PHE A 291 -17.28 35.34 6.19
CA PHE A 291 -18.68 35.18 5.79
C PHE A 291 -19.44 36.51 5.68
N ASP A 292 -19.46 37.34 6.73
CA ASP A 292 -20.32 38.54 6.76
C ASP A 292 -19.95 39.54 5.67
N ALA A 293 -18.66 39.75 5.45
CA ALA A 293 -18.11 40.62 4.41
C ALA A 293 -18.46 40.15 2.99
N LEU A 294 -18.83 38.88 2.84
CA LEU A 294 -19.30 38.26 1.60
C LEU A 294 -20.83 38.17 1.56
N PHE A 295 -21.52 38.98 2.37
CA PHE A 295 -22.99 39.03 2.39
C PHE A 295 -23.66 37.68 2.68
N GLN A 296 -22.94 36.73 3.29
CA GLN A 296 -23.49 35.45 3.72
C GLN A 296 -24.16 35.63 5.10
N PRO A 297 -25.45 35.29 5.25
CA PRO A 297 -26.21 35.61 6.45
C PRO A 297 -25.73 34.80 7.66
N GLN A 298 -25.98 35.30 8.87
CA GLN A 298 -25.38 34.73 10.08
C GLN A 298 -25.95 33.37 10.49
N ASP A 299 -27.16 33.06 10.06
CA ASP A 299 -27.88 31.79 10.24
C ASP A 299 -27.61 30.77 9.12
N HIS A 300 -26.68 31.08 8.20
CA HIS A 300 -26.38 30.21 7.07
C HIS A 300 -25.79 28.86 7.54
N PRO A 301 -26.26 27.70 7.03
CA PRO A 301 -25.81 26.36 7.45
C PRO A 301 -24.28 26.17 7.43
N ALA A 302 -23.59 26.68 6.41
CA ALA A 302 -22.13 26.63 6.33
C ALA A 302 -21.38 27.26 7.54
N ARG A 303 -22.04 28.08 8.37
CA ARG A 303 -21.47 28.65 9.59
C ARG A 303 -21.66 27.77 10.82
N GLU A 304 -22.40 26.67 10.71
CA GLU A 304 -22.59 25.72 11.79
C GLU A 304 -21.28 25.02 12.18
N MET A 305 -21.20 24.54 13.43
CA MET A 305 -20.03 23.82 13.93
C MET A 305 -19.76 22.53 13.15
N MET A 306 -20.78 21.96 12.51
CA MET A 306 -20.65 20.77 11.66
C MET A 306 -19.94 21.06 10.33
N ASP A 307 -19.89 22.30 9.87
CA ASP A 307 -19.30 22.67 8.57
C ASP A 307 -18.01 23.50 8.71
N THR A 308 -17.88 24.25 9.81
CA THR A 308 -16.77 25.19 10.04
C THR A 308 -16.02 24.91 11.34
N PHE A 309 -14.68 24.93 11.27
CA PHE A 309 -13.82 24.85 12.44
C PHE A 309 -13.69 26.21 13.15
N TYR A 310 -14.40 26.37 14.26
CA TYR A 310 -14.23 27.50 15.17
C TYR A 310 -13.07 27.29 16.14
N LEU A 311 -12.35 28.36 16.47
CA LEU A 311 -11.23 28.29 17.41
C LEU A 311 -11.73 28.26 18.85
N ALA A 312 -11.22 27.30 19.63
CA ALA A 312 -11.45 27.25 21.07
C ALA A 312 -10.61 28.28 21.85
N ASN A 313 -9.40 28.60 21.37
CA ASN A 313 -8.51 29.60 21.95
C ASN A 313 -7.52 30.17 20.90
N PRO A 314 -7.48 31.49 20.67
CA PRO A 314 -8.45 32.49 21.10
C PRO A 314 -9.81 32.32 20.42
N LYS A 315 -10.92 32.59 21.13
CA LYS A 315 -12.28 32.49 20.55
C LYS A 315 -12.67 33.68 19.69
N LEU A 316 -12.22 34.87 20.08
CA LEU A 316 -12.65 36.14 19.49
C LEU A 316 -11.46 36.90 18.89
N GLY A 317 -11.69 37.48 17.72
CA GLY A 317 -10.76 38.32 16.99
C GLY A 317 -11.10 39.81 17.06
N ARG A 318 -10.27 40.60 16.39
CA ARG A 318 -10.48 42.04 16.20
C ARG A 318 -11.16 42.27 14.86
N LEU A 319 -12.24 43.05 14.88
CA LEU A 319 -12.92 43.48 13.67
C LEU A 319 -12.13 44.57 12.95
N PRO A 320 -12.37 44.78 11.65
CA PRO A 320 -11.75 45.87 10.90
C PRO A 320 -12.31 47.24 11.30
N ARG A 321 -11.98 48.27 10.51
CA ARG A 321 -12.43 49.65 10.74
C ARG A 321 -13.94 49.72 10.91
N GLU A 322 -14.40 50.48 11.91
CA GLU A 322 -15.80 50.57 12.31
C GLU A 322 -16.74 50.88 11.14
N LYS A 323 -16.35 51.80 10.26
CA LYS A 323 -17.10 52.15 9.05
C LYS A 323 -17.43 50.95 8.14
N ILE A 324 -16.52 49.98 8.03
CA ILE A 324 -16.74 48.77 7.22
C ILE A 324 -17.71 47.84 7.96
N VAL A 325 -17.53 47.69 9.27
CA VAL A 325 -18.40 46.84 10.11
C VAL A 325 -19.83 47.35 10.09
N GLU A 326 -20.05 48.64 10.32
CA GLU A 326 -21.37 49.28 10.26
C GLU A 326 -22.00 49.19 8.87
N GLY A 327 -21.19 49.38 7.82
CA GLY A 327 -21.66 49.25 6.45
C GLY A 327 -22.13 47.83 6.14
N VAL A 328 -21.39 46.81 6.60
CA VAL A 328 -21.80 45.40 6.47
C VAL A 328 -23.06 45.13 7.28
N ALA A 329 -23.11 45.53 8.55
CA ALA A 329 -24.26 45.33 9.43
C ALA A 329 -25.55 45.89 8.80
N LYS A 330 -25.55 47.18 8.41
CA LYS A 330 -26.71 47.80 7.74
C LYS A 330 -27.08 47.09 6.44
N THR A 331 -26.08 46.71 5.63
CA THR A 331 -26.34 45.99 4.38
C THR A 331 -27.05 44.65 4.63
N HIS A 332 -26.70 43.93 5.70
CA HIS A 332 -27.37 42.70 6.10
C HIS A 332 -28.77 42.94 6.67
N GLU A 333 -28.95 43.98 7.46
CA GLU A 333 -30.23 44.26 8.14
C GLU A 333 -31.29 44.81 7.16
N ASP A 334 -30.96 45.87 6.43
CA ASP A 334 -31.92 46.64 5.61
C ASP A 334 -31.49 46.88 4.15
N GLY A 335 -30.33 46.38 3.73
CA GLY A 335 -29.79 46.54 2.38
C GLY A 335 -29.05 47.87 2.15
N TRP A 336 -29.07 48.79 3.10
CA TRP A 336 -28.31 50.04 3.14
C TRP A 336 -28.43 50.90 1.87
N VAL A 337 -27.33 51.09 1.11
CA VAL A 337 -27.27 51.95 -0.10
C VAL A 337 -27.29 51.15 -1.40
N THR A 338 -27.50 49.83 -1.32
CA THR A 338 -27.31 48.92 -2.45
C THR A 338 -28.54 48.77 -3.34
N GLY A 339 -29.70 49.22 -2.86
CA GLY A 339 -31.00 48.95 -3.50
C GLY A 339 -31.57 47.56 -3.19
N SER A 340 -30.85 46.74 -2.40
CA SER A 340 -31.33 45.48 -1.86
C SER A 340 -32.26 45.70 -0.67
N LYS A 341 -33.01 44.65 -0.28
CA LYS A 341 -33.80 44.63 0.96
C LYS A 341 -33.00 44.14 2.18
N GLY A 342 -31.74 43.74 1.97
CA GLY A 342 -30.99 42.99 2.97
C GLY A 342 -31.58 41.61 3.21
N TRP A 343 -31.19 41.00 4.33
CA TRP A 343 -31.71 39.72 4.81
C TRP A 343 -32.84 39.88 5.84
N GLY A 344 -32.99 41.07 6.45
CA GLY A 344 -34.10 41.37 7.36
C GLY A 344 -33.98 40.74 8.76
N TYR A 345 -32.76 40.37 9.19
CA TYR A 345 -32.47 39.93 10.57
C TYR A 345 -31.61 40.98 11.29
N GLN A 346 -31.46 40.87 12.61
CA GLN A 346 -30.58 41.74 13.40
C GLN A 346 -29.14 41.20 13.39
N TRP A 347 -28.18 42.01 12.93
CA TRP A 347 -26.80 41.57 12.75
C TRP A 347 -26.02 41.55 14.08
N SER A 348 -25.45 40.39 14.44
CA SER A 348 -24.67 40.23 15.67
C SER A 348 -23.19 40.52 15.46
N ARG A 349 -22.69 41.54 16.16
CA ARG A 349 -21.27 41.87 16.21
C ARG A 349 -20.43 40.82 16.93
N GLU A 350 -21.01 40.13 17.90
CA GLU A 350 -20.31 39.07 18.64
C GLU A 350 -20.06 37.86 17.74
N GLU A 351 -21.04 37.49 16.91
CA GLU A 351 -20.90 36.40 15.94
C GLU A 351 -19.77 36.67 14.95
N ALA A 352 -19.73 37.89 14.41
CA ALA A 352 -18.71 38.33 13.47
C ALA A 352 -17.28 38.30 14.05
N ARG A 353 -17.14 38.40 15.38
CA ARG A 353 -15.84 38.37 16.07
C ARG A 353 -15.31 36.95 16.25
N LYS A 354 -16.12 35.90 16.15
CA LYS A 354 -15.64 34.54 16.32
C LYS A 354 -14.53 34.22 15.34
N LEU A 355 -13.51 33.51 15.80
CA LEU A 355 -12.40 33.08 14.97
C LEU A 355 -12.67 31.71 14.38
N VAL A 356 -12.37 31.57 13.09
CA VAL A 356 -12.52 30.33 12.32
C VAL A 356 -11.22 30.01 11.60
N LEU A 357 -10.97 28.73 11.34
CA LEU A 357 -10.07 28.37 10.25
C LEU A 357 -10.78 28.73 8.95
N ARG A 358 -10.10 29.48 8.08
CA ARG A 358 -10.73 29.98 6.85
C ARG A 358 -11.31 28.84 6.01
N THR A 359 -12.56 28.97 5.60
CA THR A 359 -13.29 27.93 4.85
C THR A 359 -13.09 28.03 3.34
N HIS A 360 -12.66 29.20 2.90
CA HIS A 360 -12.35 29.54 1.50
C HIS A 360 -11.40 30.73 1.47
N THR A 361 -10.67 30.89 0.36
CA THR A 361 -9.75 32.01 0.15
C THR A 361 -10.44 33.35 -0.14
N THR A 362 -11.77 33.37 -0.23
CA THR A 362 -12.55 34.59 -0.56
C THR A 362 -12.50 35.66 0.50
N ALA A 363 -12.20 35.26 1.74
CA ALA A 363 -11.88 36.19 2.81
C ALA A 363 -10.68 37.08 2.47
N GLU A 364 -9.68 36.53 1.78
CA GLU A 364 -8.46 37.26 1.40
C GLU A 364 -8.72 38.22 0.24
N THR A 365 -9.48 37.79 -0.78
CA THR A 365 -9.79 38.64 -1.93
C THR A 365 -10.63 39.86 -1.52
N ILE A 366 -11.63 39.70 -0.65
CA ILE A 366 -12.43 40.82 -0.15
C ILE A 366 -11.64 41.77 0.74
N LYS A 367 -10.75 41.24 1.58
CA LYS A 367 -9.86 42.02 2.45
C LYS A 367 -8.84 42.83 1.64
N TYR A 368 -8.31 42.23 0.57
CA TYR A 368 -7.46 42.93 -0.39
C TYR A 368 -8.23 44.10 -1.04
N LEU A 369 -9.47 43.87 -1.48
CA LEU A 369 -10.32 44.91 -2.07
C LEU A 369 -10.69 46.04 -1.12
N ALA A 370 -10.77 45.77 0.19
CA ALA A 370 -11.02 46.81 1.19
C ALA A 370 -9.91 47.88 1.23
N THR A 371 -8.70 47.52 0.80
CA THR A 371 -7.53 48.42 0.73
C THR A 371 -7.21 48.87 -0.71
N HIS A 372 -7.45 48.01 -1.71
CA HIS A 372 -7.15 48.27 -3.11
C HIS A 372 -8.45 48.36 -3.94
N LYS A 373 -8.90 49.60 -4.19
CA LYS A 373 -10.24 49.87 -4.75
C LYS A 373 -10.24 50.31 -6.21
N LYS A 374 -9.08 50.70 -6.74
CA LYS A 374 -8.97 51.34 -8.06
C LYS A 374 -8.60 50.31 -9.13
N PRO A 375 -9.43 50.12 -10.17
CA PRO A 375 -9.10 49.24 -11.28
C PRO A 375 -7.96 49.81 -12.15
N PRO A 376 -7.26 48.97 -12.93
CA PRO A 376 -7.46 47.52 -13.05
C PRO A 376 -6.82 46.74 -11.90
N ILE A 377 -7.49 45.69 -11.43
CA ILE A 377 -6.95 44.75 -10.43
C ILE A 377 -7.14 43.34 -10.97
N LYS A 378 -6.08 42.53 -10.92
CA LYS A 378 -6.11 41.10 -11.20
C LYS A 378 -5.29 40.42 -10.11
N VAL A 379 -5.96 39.78 -9.16
CA VAL A 379 -5.27 39.06 -8.08
C VAL A 379 -5.79 37.65 -7.93
N PHE A 380 -4.92 36.77 -7.47
CA PHE A 380 -5.26 35.38 -7.20
C PHE A 380 -4.57 34.90 -5.93
N SER A 381 -5.11 33.85 -5.33
CA SER A 381 -4.55 33.15 -4.17
C SER A 381 -4.59 31.65 -4.45
N VAL A 382 -3.54 30.94 -4.01
CA VAL A 382 -3.50 29.49 -3.98
C VAL A 382 -3.06 29.09 -2.59
N ASP A 383 -4.00 28.67 -1.76
CA ASP A 383 -3.73 28.48 -0.34
C ASP A 383 -4.68 27.47 0.32
N ARG A 384 -4.28 26.98 1.51
CA ARG A 384 -5.02 25.94 2.24
C ARG A 384 -6.29 26.47 2.90
N VAL A 385 -7.37 25.73 2.78
CA VAL A 385 -8.67 26.02 3.41
C VAL A 385 -9.14 24.82 4.20
N TYR A 386 -10.04 25.06 5.15
CA TYR A 386 -10.47 24.06 6.13
C TYR A 386 -11.99 23.97 6.18
N ARG A 387 -12.53 22.76 6.11
CA ARG A 387 -13.97 22.51 6.25
C ARG A 387 -14.17 21.31 7.16
N ASN A 388 -15.12 21.40 8.09
CA ASN A 388 -15.42 20.31 9.01
C ASN A 388 -16.29 19.21 8.35
N GLU A 389 -15.96 18.86 7.11
CA GLU A 389 -16.69 17.84 6.38
C GLU A 389 -16.16 16.44 6.72
N GLN A 390 -17.04 15.44 6.64
CA GLN A 390 -16.61 14.05 6.76
C GLN A 390 -15.61 13.69 5.66
N VAL A 391 -14.49 13.09 6.07
CA VAL A 391 -13.46 12.64 5.13
C VAL A 391 -13.98 11.48 4.30
N THR A 392 -14.06 11.67 2.99
CA THR A 392 -14.50 10.68 2.01
C THR A 392 -13.49 10.56 0.86
N TYR A 393 -13.79 9.72 -0.12
CA TYR A 393 -12.98 9.64 -1.35
C TYR A 393 -13.06 10.90 -2.22
N LYS A 394 -14.01 11.83 -1.95
CA LYS A 394 -14.17 13.11 -2.66
C LYS A 394 -13.76 14.32 -1.83
N ASN A 395 -13.94 14.26 -0.50
CA ASN A 395 -13.79 15.41 0.39
C ASN A 395 -12.77 15.11 1.49
N ILE A 396 -11.98 16.12 1.85
CA ILE A 396 -11.01 16.09 2.95
C ILE A 396 -11.16 17.38 3.76
N ALA A 397 -10.83 17.32 5.04
CA ALA A 397 -11.02 18.44 5.96
C ALA A 397 -10.10 19.64 5.66
N GLU A 398 -8.96 19.40 5.01
CA GLU A 398 -8.02 20.43 4.58
C GLU A 398 -7.63 20.22 3.12
N PHE A 399 -7.69 21.26 2.31
CA PHE A 399 -7.37 21.19 0.89
C PHE A 399 -6.92 22.57 0.37
N HIS A 400 -6.42 22.66 -0.85
CA HIS A 400 -5.98 23.91 -1.44
C HIS A 400 -7.09 24.50 -2.31
N GLN A 401 -7.44 25.75 -2.04
CA GLN A 401 -8.32 26.50 -2.91
C GLN A 401 -7.49 27.40 -3.83
N ILE A 402 -7.85 27.41 -5.11
CA ILE A 402 -7.38 28.40 -6.07
C ILE A 402 -8.52 29.37 -6.34
N GLU A 403 -8.23 30.65 -6.17
CA GLU A 403 -9.24 31.69 -6.32
C GLU A 403 -8.62 32.95 -6.87
N GLY A 404 -9.42 33.80 -7.50
CA GLY A 404 -9.04 35.18 -7.68
C GLY A 404 -10.20 36.09 -7.99
N ILE A 405 -9.83 37.35 -8.23
CA ILE A 405 -10.73 38.41 -8.66
C ILE A 405 -10.15 39.25 -9.81
N VAL A 406 -11.04 39.80 -10.63
CA VAL A 406 -10.72 40.82 -11.65
C VAL A 406 -11.63 42.02 -11.43
N VAL A 407 -11.04 43.19 -11.22
CA VAL A 407 -11.76 44.46 -11.10
C VAL A 407 -11.50 45.30 -12.34
N GLY A 408 -12.56 45.74 -13.00
CA GLY A 408 -12.45 46.61 -14.17
C GLY A 408 -13.64 47.56 -14.30
N LYS A 409 -13.48 48.62 -15.09
CA LYS A 409 -14.53 49.66 -15.23
C LYS A 409 -15.77 49.17 -15.98
N LYS A 410 -15.60 48.20 -16.90
CA LYS A 410 -16.64 47.69 -17.81
C LYS A 410 -16.50 46.18 -18.03
N VAL A 411 -16.19 45.43 -16.97
CA VAL A 411 -16.07 43.97 -17.05
C VAL A 411 -17.44 43.31 -16.92
N THR A 412 -17.60 42.17 -17.59
CA THR A 412 -18.84 41.40 -17.69
C THR A 412 -18.58 39.93 -17.37
N LEU A 413 -19.65 39.15 -17.15
CA LEU A 413 -19.54 37.70 -16.96
C LEU A 413 -18.82 36.99 -18.14
N ARG A 414 -18.95 37.51 -19.37
CA ARG A 414 -18.26 36.98 -20.56
C ARG A 414 -16.74 37.06 -20.44
N ASP A 415 -16.23 38.13 -19.84
CA ASP A 415 -14.78 38.29 -19.60
C ASP A 415 -14.29 37.25 -18.58
N LEU A 416 -15.11 36.91 -17.58
CA LEU A 416 -14.81 35.86 -16.62
C LEU A 416 -14.78 34.48 -17.27
N MET A 417 -15.78 34.17 -18.11
CA MET A 417 -15.81 32.93 -18.90
C MET A 417 -14.57 32.81 -19.80
N GLY A 418 -14.17 33.91 -20.46
CA GLY A 418 -12.94 33.96 -21.26
C GLY A 418 -11.69 33.70 -20.42
N THR A 419 -11.57 34.35 -19.26
CA THR A 419 -10.44 34.18 -18.33
C THR A 419 -10.30 32.73 -17.89
N LEU A 420 -11.39 32.12 -17.41
CA LEU A 420 -11.40 30.72 -16.97
C LEU A 420 -11.13 29.75 -18.12
N LYS A 421 -11.70 30.01 -19.30
CA LYS A 421 -11.43 29.19 -20.48
C LYS A 421 -9.95 29.20 -20.83
N THR A 422 -9.31 30.37 -20.83
CA THR A 422 -7.86 30.50 -21.05
C THR A 422 -7.04 29.76 -19.99
N PHE A 423 -7.40 29.88 -18.71
CA PHE A 423 -6.72 29.17 -17.63
C PHE A 423 -6.76 27.65 -17.83
N TYR A 424 -7.96 27.09 -18.01
CA TYR A 424 -8.12 25.64 -18.18
C TYR A 424 -7.48 25.12 -19.47
N THR A 425 -7.55 25.88 -20.57
CA THR A 425 -6.86 25.51 -21.82
C THR A 425 -5.34 25.50 -21.65
N LYS A 426 -4.75 26.47 -20.96
CA LYS A 426 -3.31 26.44 -20.60
C LYS A 426 -2.95 25.28 -19.68
N PHE A 427 -3.91 24.81 -18.88
CA PHE A 427 -3.76 23.60 -18.07
C PHE A 427 -3.88 22.30 -18.90
N GLY A 428 -4.31 22.36 -20.16
CA GLY A 428 -4.49 21.19 -21.04
C GLY A 428 -5.91 20.64 -21.07
N LEU A 429 -6.90 21.41 -20.60
CA LEU A 429 -8.31 21.05 -20.58
C LEU A 429 -9.07 21.89 -21.61
N GLU A 430 -9.61 21.25 -22.66
CA GLU A 430 -10.19 21.97 -23.80
C GLU A 430 -11.72 22.08 -23.75
N LYS A 431 -12.40 21.07 -23.20
CA LYS A 431 -13.87 21.00 -23.14
C LYS A 431 -14.37 21.62 -21.84
N ILE A 432 -14.71 22.91 -21.92
CA ILE A 432 -15.18 23.72 -20.78
C ILE A 432 -16.58 24.27 -21.10
N GLU A 433 -17.50 24.05 -20.17
CA GLU A 433 -18.86 24.60 -20.19
C GLU A 433 -19.14 25.36 -18.90
N PHE A 434 -20.16 26.21 -18.92
CA PHE A 434 -20.57 27.03 -17.78
C PHE A 434 -22.04 26.81 -17.49
N TRP A 435 -22.37 26.31 -16.30
CA TRP A 435 -23.74 26.03 -15.91
C TRP A 435 -24.18 27.03 -14.84
N PRO A 436 -25.39 27.62 -14.92
CA PRO A 436 -25.89 28.50 -13.87
C PRO A 436 -25.97 27.77 -12.52
N CYS A 437 -25.56 28.44 -11.45
CA CYS A 437 -25.66 27.94 -10.09
C CYS A 437 -25.80 29.10 -9.11
N TYR A 438 -26.12 28.82 -7.85
CA TYR A 438 -26.31 29.85 -6.82
C TYR A 438 -25.08 29.94 -5.91
N PHE A 439 -24.61 31.16 -5.66
CA PHE A 439 -23.65 31.48 -4.61
C PHE A 439 -24.11 32.76 -3.89
N PRO A 440 -24.06 32.84 -2.54
CA PRO A 440 -24.61 33.97 -1.79
C PRO A 440 -23.98 35.33 -2.13
N TYR A 441 -22.69 35.36 -2.48
CA TYR A 441 -21.91 36.59 -2.72
C TYR A 441 -21.86 37.03 -4.17
N THR A 442 -22.40 36.27 -5.13
CA THR A 442 -22.32 36.61 -6.56
C THR A 442 -23.67 36.62 -7.27
N GLU A 443 -23.84 37.56 -8.18
CA GLU A 443 -25.00 37.68 -9.07
C GLU A 443 -24.57 38.43 -10.35
N PRO A 444 -24.62 37.83 -11.55
CA PRO A 444 -24.96 36.42 -11.83
C PRO A 444 -23.86 35.45 -11.36
N SER A 445 -24.26 34.18 -11.20
CA SER A 445 -23.42 33.07 -10.72
C SER A 445 -23.47 31.85 -11.67
N ALA A 446 -22.34 31.17 -11.83
CA ALA A 446 -22.20 29.96 -12.63
C ALA A 446 -21.06 29.06 -12.11
N GLN A 447 -21.03 27.81 -12.56
CA GLN A 447 -19.95 26.86 -12.30
C GLN A 447 -19.27 26.47 -13.61
N ALA A 448 -17.94 26.41 -13.58
CA ALA A 448 -17.14 25.90 -14.69
C ALA A 448 -17.07 24.37 -14.63
N MET A 449 -17.62 23.75 -15.65
CA MET A 449 -17.64 22.30 -15.86
C MET A 449 -16.57 21.92 -16.88
N VAL A 450 -15.74 20.95 -16.55
CA VAL A 450 -14.72 20.42 -17.46
C VAL A 450 -14.97 18.94 -17.73
N TYR A 451 -14.90 18.54 -19.00
CA TYR A 451 -15.07 17.15 -19.39
C TYR A 451 -13.80 16.34 -19.10
N HIS A 452 -13.91 15.31 -18.27
CA HIS A 452 -12.82 14.38 -18.01
C HIS A 452 -12.78 13.31 -19.12
N PRO A 453 -11.71 13.22 -19.94
CA PRO A 453 -11.68 12.30 -21.08
C PRO A 453 -11.67 10.82 -20.67
N LYS A 454 -10.90 10.44 -19.64
CA LYS A 454 -10.87 9.04 -19.15
C LYS A 454 -12.17 8.61 -18.46
N LEU A 455 -12.72 9.45 -17.58
CA LEU A 455 -13.97 9.15 -16.85
C LEU A 455 -15.25 9.41 -17.66
N LYS A 456 -15.11 9.98 -18.86
CA LYS A 456 -16.20 10.31 -19.80
C LYS A 456 -17.36 11.11 -19.18
N ARG A 457 -17.08 11.97 -18.19
CA ARG A 457 -18.08 12.75 -17.46
C ARG A 457 -17.65 14.20 -17.27
N TRP A 458 -18.64 15.09 -17.11
CA TRP A 458 -18.41 16.47 -16.69
C TRP A 458 -18.10 16.52 -15.20
N MET A 459 -17.10 17.32 -14.84
CA MET A 459 -16.69 17.55 -13.46
C MET A 459 -16.67 19.04 -13.18
N GLU A 460 -17.26 19.42 -12.06
CA GLU A 460 -17.25 20.79 -11.55
C GLU A 460 -15.87 21.10 -10.98
N LEU A 461 -15.22 22.13 -11.51
CA LEU A 461 -13.89 22.55 -11.03
C LEU A 461 -13.90 23.84 -10.23
N CYS A 462 -14.79 24.78 -10.55
CA CYS A 462 -14.74 26.12 -10.00
C CYS A 462 -16.11 26.79 -10.03
N GLY A 463 -16.49 27.41 -8.92
CA GLY A 463 -17.58 28.39 -8.88
C GLY A 463 -17.10 29.73 -9.41
N MET A 464 -17.97 30.48 -10.06
CA MET A 464 -17.65 31.77 -10.65
C MET A 464 -18.86 32.72 -10.63
N GLY A 465 -18.60 34.02 -10.66
CA GLY A 465 -19.68 35.01 -10.76
C GLY A 465 -19.18 36.45 -10.66
N MET A 466 -20.13 37.37 -10.59
CA MET A 466 -19.86 38.79 -10.34
C MET A 466 -20.26 39.12 -8.92
N PHE A 467 -19.38 39.76 -8.13
CA PHE A 467 -19.75 40.10 -6.75
C PHE A 467 -20.97 41.00 -6.71
N ARG A 468 -21.85 40.67 -5.78
CA ARG A 468 -23.06 41.42 -5.50
C ARG A 468 -22.76 42.85 -5.02
N PRO A 469 -23.62 43.84 -5.33
CA PRO A 469 -23.48 45.19 -4.78
C PRO A 469 -23.38 45.23 -3.25
N GLU A 470 -24.07 44.32 -2.56
CA GLU A 470 -24.06 44.17 -1.10
C GLU A 470 -22.69 43.78 -0.52
N VAL A 471 -21.85 43.10 -1.31
CA VAL A 471 -20.45 42.79 -0.96
C VAL A 471 -19.55 44.00 -1.19
N LEU A 472 -19.81 44.74 -2.27
CA LEU A 472 -18.91 45.80 -2.77
C LEU A 472 -19.12 47.16 -2.07
N ALA A 473 -20.37 47.53 -1.79
CA ALA A 473 -20.72 48.84 -1.25
C ALA A 473 -20.11 49.10 0.14
N PRO A 474 -20.13 48.16 1.11
CA PRO A 474 -19.47 48.36 2.42
C PRO A 474 -17.96 48.58 2.30
N MET A 475 -17.34 47.97 1.29
CA MET A 475 -15.92 48.14 0.99
C MET A 475 -15.63 49.45 0.23
N GLY A 476 -16.65 50.17 -0.23
CA GLY A 476 -16.54 51.41 -0.99
C GLY A 476 -16.07 51.18 -2.43
N ILE A 477 -16.37 50.02 -3.00
CA ILE A 477 -16.01 49.65 -4.37
C ILE A 477 -17.17 50.00 -5.28
N LYS A 478 -16.90 50.76 -6.35
CA LYS A 478 -17.90 51.24 -7.32
C LYS A 478 -17.83 50.53 -8.68
N TYR A 479 -16.93 49.57 -8.80
CA TYR A 479 -16.61 48.90 -10.07
C TYR A 479 -17.03 47.44 -9.99
N PRO A 480 -17.48 46.84 -11.12
CA PRO A 480 -17.78 45.42 -11.15
C PRO A 480 -16.54 44.58 -10.86
N VAL A 481 -16.74 43.51 -10.08
CA VAL A 481 -15.71 42.56 -9.68
C VAL A 481 -16.13 41.18 -10.13
N LEU A 482 -15.31 40.57 -10.97
CA LEU A 482 -15.41 39.16 -11.36
C LEU A 482 -14.68 38.33 -10.32
N ALA A 483 -15.26 37.22 -9.88
CA ALA A 483 -14.67 36.33 -8.89
C ALA A 483 -14.84 34.87 -9.30
N TRP A 484 -13.85 34.03 -9.00
CA TRP A 484 -13.89 32.59 -9.26
C TRP A 484 -13.06 31.86 -8.21
N GLY A 485 -13.50 30.69 -7.79
CA GLY A 485 -12.81 29.86 -6.81
C GLY A 485 -13.11 28.37 -6.99
N GLY A 486 -12.09 27.54 -6.86
CA GLY A 486 -12.19 26.09 -7.05
C GLY A 486 -11.20 25.31 -6.19
N GLY A 487 -11.54 24.07 -5.86
CA GLY A 487 -10.62 23.16 -5.17
C GLY A 487 -9.54 22.68 -6.13
N LEU A 488 -8.28 22.93 -5.82
CA LEU A 488 -7.15 22.55 -6.66
C LEU A 488 -6.98 21.02 -6.71
N GLU A 489 -7.37 20.30 -5.66
CA GLU A 489 -7.27 18.85 -5.60
C GLU A 489 -8.10 18.18 -6.70
N ARG A 490 -9.26 18.74 -7.08
CA ARG A 490 -10.05 18.19 -8.21
C ARG A 490 -9.26 18.28 -9.51
N LEU A 491 -8.58 19.40 -9.74
CA LEU A 491 -7.69 19.58 -10.88
C LEU A 491 -6.51 18.60 -10.82
N ALA A 492 -5.93 18.40 -9.64
CA ALA A 492 -4.83 17.47 -9.43
C ALA A 492 -5.24 16.01 -9.64
N MET A 493 -6.43 15.62 -9.22
CA MET A 493 -6.98 14.28 -9.44
C MET A 493 -7.16 13.98 -10.93
N ILE A 494 -7.62 14.96 -11.73
CA ILE A 494 -7.74 14.81 -13.19
C ILE A 494 -6.36 14.58 -13.82
N GLU A 495 -5.38 15.40 -13.46
CA GLU A 495 -4.03 15.34 -14.01
C GLU A 495 -3.32 14.03 -13.66
N LEU A 496 -3.46 13.59 -12.41
CA LEU A 496 -2.82 12.39 -11.88
C LEU A 496 -3.61 11.11 -12.17
N GLY A 497 -4.85 11.22 -12.69
CA GLY A 497 -5.75 10.09 -12.90
C GLY A 497 -6.12 9.37 -11.60
N LEU A 498 -6.42 10.13 -10.55
CA LEU A 498 -6.79 9.61 -9.24
C LEU A 498 -8.31 9.66 -9.03
N ASP A 499 -8.86 8.60 -8.44
CA ASP A 499 -10.29 8.52 -8.09
C ASP A 499 -10.57 8.82 -6.61
N ASP A 500 -9.53 8.90 -5.78
CA ASP A 500 -9.61 9.15 -4.34
C ASP A 500 -8.68 10.28 -3.92
N ILE A 501 -9.26 11.37 -3.42
CA ILE A 501 -8.53 12.58 -2.99
C ILE A 501 -7.53 12.28 -1.86
N ARG A 502 -7.80 11.27 -1.02
CA ARG A 502 -6.97 10.91 0.14
C ARG A 502 -5.60 10.40 -0.29
N MET A 503 -5.46 9.90 -1.52
CA MET A 503 -4.17 9.46 -2.07
C MET A 503 -3.15 10.61 -2.13
N LEU A 504 -3.61 11.86 -2.28
CA LEU A 504 -2.75 13.04 -2.28
C LEU A 504 -2.11 13.32 -0.92
N TYR A 505 -2.71 12.82 0.17
CA TYR A 505 -2.31 13.10 1.56
C TYR A 505 -1.91 11.84 2.34
N GLY A 506 -2.01 10.65 1.73
CA GLY A 506 -1.79 9.36 2.39
C GLY A 506 -0.31 8.97 2.62
N ASN A 507 0.65 9.88 2.38
CA ASN A 507 2.09 9.66 2.59
C ASN A 507 2.66 8.38 1.95
N ASN A 508 2.07 7.92 0.84
CA ASN A 508 2.51 6.69 0.17
C ASN A 508 3.80 6.93 -0.62
N LEU A 509 4.94 6.62 0.01
CA LEU A 509 6.27 6.79 -0.61
C LEU A 509 6.45 5.99 -1.90
N GLY A 510 5.81 4.82 -2.02
CA GLY A 510 5.86 4.00 -3.22
C GLY A 510 5.17 4.67 -4.41
N TRP A 511 4.00 5.26 -4.16
CA TRP A 511 3.30 6.10 -5.14
C TRP A 511 4.15 7.32 -5.51
N LEU A 512 4.60 8.11 -4.53
CA LEU A 512 5.44 9.31 -4.77
C LEU A 512 6.69 9.01 -5.60
N ARG A 513 7.35 7.86 -5.40
CA ARG A 513 8.52 7.45 -6.16
C ARG A 513 8.18 7.04 -7.60
N ARG A 514 7.05 6.35 -7.82
CA ARG A 514 6.63 5.87 -9.15
C ARG A 514 5.93 6.93 -9.99
N THR A 515 5.27 7.91 -9.36
CA THR A 515 4.57 8.97 -10.07
C THR A 515 5.58 9.73 -10.96
N PRO A 516 5.30 9.86 -12.27
CA PRO A 516 6.13 10.64 -13.18
C PRO A 516 6.10 12.12 -12.78
N LEU A 517 7.11 12.87 -13.23
CA LEU A 517 7.08 14.33 -13.06
C LEU A 517 5.97 14.88 -13.96
N CYS A 518 5.03 15.63 -13.37
CA CYS A 518 4.05 16.39 -14.13
C CYS A 518 4.77 17.61 -14.71
N ARG A 519 5.16 17.55 -15.98
CA ARG A 519 5.74 18.68 -16.72
C ARG A 519 4.79 19.15 -17.80
#